data_AF-A0A2N7B4C2-F1
#
_entry.id   AF-A0A2N7B4C2-F1
#
_cell.length_a   1.000
_cell.length_b   1.000
_cell.length_c   1.000
_cell.angle_alpha   90.00
_cell.angle_beta   90.00
_cell.angle_gamma   90.00
#
_symmetry.space_group_name_H-M   'P 1'
#
loop_
_entity.id
_entity.type
_entity.pdbx_description
1 polymer ?
#
loop_
_entity_poly.entity_id
_entity_poly.type
_entity_poly.pdbx_seq_one_letter_code
_entity_poly.pdbx_strand_id
1 'polypeptide(L)'
;MEQRWMGEPGHKSQSGMESWEYASRIRYQLEIQYPLQGKTLEDQEFYLTALDELFLNLGQDDNVYNQNRLLGGLGYQFTKDFQVELGYLHQISRHTDPDPVSQRPVYEINRGFRLTLQYNLNFAKTQLENK
;
A
#
# COMPACT_ATOMS: atom_id res chain seq x y z
N MET A 1 -8.56 -2.02 9.14
CA MET A 1 -8.03 -2.23 10.51
C MET A 1 -7.39 -3.58 10.53
N GLU A 2 -6.10 -3.66 10.83
CA GLU A 2 -5.37 -4.92 10.96
C GLU A 2 -4.94 -5.13 12.41
N GLN A 3 -4.95 -6.40 12.84
CA GLN A 3 -4.42 -6.83 14.14
C GLN A 3 -3.18 -7.69 13.87
N ARG A 4 -2.07 -7.39 14.54
CA ARG A 4 -0.83 -8.18 14.45
C ARG A 4 -0.42 -8.67 15.83
N TRP A 5 -0.13 -9.96 15.90
CA TRP A 5 0.53 -10.60 17.03
C TRP A 5 1.98 -10.83 16.64
N MET A 6 2.91 -10.21 17.35
CA MET A 6 4.34 -10.47 17.19
C MET A 6 4.85 -11.18 18.44
N GLY A 7 5.48 -12.33 18.25
CA GLY A 7 6.23 -13.00 19.31
C GLY A 7 7.69 -12.59 19.22
N GLU A 8 8.25 -12.10 20.33
CA GLU A 8 9.69 -11.89 20.45
C GLU A 8 10.39 -13.20 20.87
N PRO A 9 11.45 -13.64 20.16
CA PRO A 9 12.26 -14.76 20.60
C PRO A 9 13.08 -14.39 21.84
N GLY A 10 13.03 -15.20 22.90
CA GLY A 10 13.79 -14.97 24.12
C GLY A 10 15.30 -14.94 23.90
N HIS A 11 15.98 -13.97 24.52
CA HIS A 11 17.39 -13.62 24.28
C HIS A 11 18.40 -14.61 24.90
N LYS A 12 17.96 -15.74 25.46
CA LYS A 12 18.80 -16.76 26.11
C LYS A 12 18.37 -18.17 25.77
N SER A 13 19.05 -18.83 24.81
CA SER A 13 19.16 -20.30 24.61
C SER A 13 18.01 -21.20 25.12
N GLN A 14 16.77 -20.75 25.02
CA GLN A 14 15.56 -21.43 25.42
C GLN A 14 14.58 -21.15 24.30
N SER A 15 14.20 -22.19 23.57
CA SER A 15 13.21 -22.13 22.51
C SER A 15 11.84 -21.86 23.14
N GLY A 16 11.51 -20.59 23.35
CA GLY A 16 10.21 -20.15 23.85
C GLY A 16 9.97 -18.68 23.51
N MET A 17 8.74 -18.35 23.10
CA MET A 17 8.28 -16.97 22.93
C MET A 17 8.06 -16.36 24.32
N GLU A 18 8.80 -15.29 24.66
CA GLU A 18 8.77 -14.71 26.02
C GLU A 18 7.61 -13.71 26.21
N SER A 19 7.18 -13.03 25.15
CA SER A 19 6.15 -11.99 25.18
C SER A 19 5.31 -12.00 23.90
N TRP A 20 4.05 -11.55 24.02
CA TRP A 20 3.16 -11.31 22.89
C TRP A 20 2.79 -9.83 22.90
N GLU A 21 3.24 -9.09 21.88
CA GLU A 21 2.83 -7.71 21.72
C GLU A 21 1.61 -7.61 20.81
N TYR A 22 0.56 -6.97 21.32
CA TYR A 22 -0.63 -6.63 20.56
C TYR A 22 -0.46 -5.25 19.93
N ALA A 23 -0.45 -5.20 18.60
CA ALA A 23 -0.43 -3.95 17.85
C ALA A 23 -1.67 -3.85 16.95
N SER A 24 -2.40 -2.73 17.07
CA SER A 24 -3.46 -2.37 16.14
C SER A 24 -2.93 -1.35 15.15
N ARG A 25 -3.28 -1.48 13.87
CA ARG A 25 -2.89 -0.49 12.86
C ARG A 25 -4.08 -0.06 12.00
N ILE A 26 -4.19 1.24 11.80
CA ILE A 26 -5.07 1.87 10.82
C ILE A 26 -4.26 2.16 9.57
N ARG A 27 -4.83 1.80 8.42
CA ARG A 27 -4.29 2.11 7.11
C ARG A 27 -5.31 2.95 6.37
N TYR A 28 -4.88 4.09 5.86
CA TYR A 28 -5.68 4.96 5.01
C TYR A 28 -4.98 5.12 3.68
N GLN A 29 -5.70 4.85 2.59
CA GLN A 29 -5.20 4.99 1.22
C GLN A 29 -6.10 5.97 0.49
N LEU A 30 -5.49 7.02 -0.07
CA LEU A 30 -6.11 7.95 -0.99
C LEU A 30 -5.52 7.74 -2.37
N GLU A 31 -6.36 7.58 -3.39
CA GLU A 31 -5.95 7.43 -4.78
C GLU A 31 -6.72 8.42 -5.65
N ILE A 32 -6.01 9.09 -6.55
CA ILE A 32 -6.55 10.06 -7.49
C ILE A 32 -6.08 9.67 -8.88
N GLN A 33 -7.03 9.59 -9.81
CA GLN A 33 -6.77 9.39 -11.24
C GLN A 33 -7.28 10.61 -12.00
N TYR A 34 -6.42 11.22 -12.82
CA TYR A 34 -6.73 12.42 -13.58
C TYR A 34 -6.60 12.15 -15.09
N PRO A 35 -7.70 12.18 -15.86
CA PRO A 35 -7.66 11.97 -17.31
C PRO A 35 -6.94 13.14 -17.99
N LEU A 36 -6.10 12.86 -18.99
CA LEU A 36 -5.32 13.89 -19.67
C LEU A 36 -6.03 14.47 -20.90
N GLN A 37 -6.99 13.75 -21.49
CA GLN A 37 -7.65 14.14 -22.73
C GLN A 37 -9.06 14.71 -22.51
N GLY A 38 -9.74 14.38 -21.41
CA GLY A 38 -11.15 14.69 -21.20
C GLY A 38 -11.54 15.05 -19.77
N LYS A 39 -12.85 15.09 -19.52
CA LYS A 39 -13.42 15.31 -18.18
C LYS A 39 -13.60 14.00 -17.40
N THR A 40 -13.62 12.88 -18.11
CA THR A 40 -13.87 11.53 -17.61
C THR A 40 -12.83 10.60 -18.21
N LEU A 41 -12.53 9.50 -17.51
CA LEU A 41 -11.61 8.50 -18.00
C LEU A 41 -12.27 7.69 -19.13
N GLU A 42 -11.83 7.88 -20.38
CA GLU A 42 -12.34 7.21 -21.58
C GLU A 42 -11.35 6.16 -22.15
N ASP A 43 -11.83 5.34 -23.08
CA ASP A 43 -11.02 4.31 -23.72
C ASP A 43 -9.92 4.94 -24.59
N GLN A 44 -8.75 4.28 -24.63
CA GLN A 44 -7.57 4.65 -25.43
C GLN A 44 -6.95 6.00 -25.03
N GLU A 45 -6.93 6.28 -23.73
CA GLU A 45 -6.44 7.56 -23.23
C GLU A 45 -5.44 7.41 -22.09
N PHE A 46 -4.61 8.44 -21.91
CA PHE A 46 -3.62 8.48 -20.84
C PHE A 46 -4.19 9.21 -19.62
N TYR A 47 -3.80 8.76 -18.44
CA TYR A 47 -4.15 9.43 -17.19
C TYR A 47 -2.96 9.50 -16.26
N LEU A 48 -3.00 10.48 -15.35
CA LEU A 48 -2.08 10.55 -14.22
C LEU A 48 -2.71 9.82 -13.04
N THR A 49 -1.89 9.06 -12.30
CA THR A 49 -2.31 8.44 -11.04
C THR A 49 -1.41 8.92 -9.91
N ALA A 50 -2.02 9.26 -8.79
CA ALA A 50 -1.32 9.56 -7.55
C ALA A 50 -1.98 8.80 -6.41
N LEU A 51 -1.18 8.17 -5.57
CA LEU A 51 -1.64 7.41 -4.43
C LEU A 51 -0.82 7.79 -3.21
N ASP A 52 -1.48 8.13 -2.12
CA ASP A 52 -0.87 8.35 -0.82
C ASP A 52 -1.47 7.37 0.19
N GLU A 53 -0.62 6.58 0.83
CA GLU A 53 -1.02 5.62 1.84
C GLU A 53 -0.30 5.88 3.16
N LEU A 54 -1.09 6.07 4.21
CA LEU A 54 -0.65 6.38 5.56
C LEU A 54 -0.96 5.21 6.51
N PHE A 55 0.05 4.83 7.29
CA PHE A 55 -0.03 3.76 8.28
C PHE A 55 0.13 4.35 9.69
N LEU A 56 -0.95 4.28 10.47
CA LEU A 56 -1.00 4.76 11.85
C LEU A 56 -1.10 3.58 12.82
N ASN A 57 -0.21 3.52 13.80
CA ASN A 57 -0.25 2.52 14.86
C ASN A 57 -1.13 3.03 16.02
N LEU A 58 -1.99 2.16 16.54
CA LEU A 58 -2.76 2.34 17.75
C LEU A 58 -2.18 1.41 18.82
N GLY A 59 -1.31 1.95 19.67
CA GLY A 59 -0.64 1.26 20.79
C GLY A 59 -0.35 2.23 21.93
N GLN A 60 0.08 1.72 23.09
CA GLN A 60 0.34 2.52 24.31
C GLN A 60 1.57 3.43 24.23
N ASP A 61 2.44 3.24 23.25
CA ASP A 61 3.57 4.14 23.00
C ASP A 61 3.15 5.34 22.16
N ASP A 62 3.70 6.52 22.51
CA ASP A 62 3.46 7.85 21.91
C ASP A 62 3.73 7.97 20.39
N ASN A 63 4.02 6.86 19.69
CA ASN A 63 4.42 6.82 18.29
C ASN A 63 3.26 6.39 17.38
N VAL A 64 2.39 7.36 17.07
CA VAL A 64 1.19 7.16 16.21
C VAL A 64 1.56 6.89 14.74
N TYR A 65 2.73 7.33 14.27
CA TYR A 65 3.14 7.24 12.85
C TYR A 65 4.14 6.09 12.60
N ASN A 66 3.82 5.22 11.64
CA ASN A 66 4.68 4.09 11.28
C ASN A 66 5.29 4.24 9.88
N GLN A 67 4.46 4.41 8.85
CA GLN A 67 4.89 4.42 7.45
C GLN A 67 4.03 5.36 6.61
N ASN A 68 4.63 5.96 5.58
CA ASN A 68 3.91 6.62 4.48
C ASN A 68 4.46 6.14 3.15
N ARG A 69 3.55 5.95 2.19
CA ARG A 69 3.87 5.49 0.85
C ARG A 69 3.17 6.37 -0.17
N LEU A 70 3.96 7.16 -0.86
CA LEU A 70 3.53 8.00 -1.96
C LEU A 70 3.89 7.35 -3.28
N LEU A 71 2.94 7.30 -4.21
CA LEU A 71 3.14 6.86 -5.58
C LEU A 71 2.61 7.92 -6.53
N GLY A 72 3.38 8.21 -7.57
CA GLY A 72 2.95 9.02 -8.71
C GLY A 72 3.29 8.30 -10.00
N GLY A 73 2.38 8.31 -10.96
CA GLY A 73 2.52 7.51 -12.17
C GLY A 73 1.67 7.97 -13.34
N LEU A 74 1.87 7.25 -14.44
CA LEU A 74 1.12 7.36 -15.68
C LEU A 74 0.37 6.04 -15.89
N GLY A 75 -0.91 6.16 -16.25
CA GLY A 75 -1.74 5.05 -16.67
C GLY A 75 -2.21 5.23 -18.10
N TYR A 76 -2.60 4.11 -18.70
CA TYR A 76 -3.25 4.07 -20.00
C TYR A 76 -4.48 3.17 -19.92
N GLN A 77 -5.64 3.74 -20.25
CA GLN A 77 -6.90 3.02 -20.37
C GLN A 77 -6.96 2.40 -21.76
N PHE A 78 -6.84 1.08 -21.88
CA PHE A 78 -6.96 0.42 -23.18
C PHE A 78 -8.42 0.26 -23.60
N THR A 79 -9.24 -0.20 -22.66
CA THR A 79 -10.69 -0.33 -22.78
C THR A 79 -11.31 -0.07 -21.42
N LYS A 80 -12.62 0.14 -21.32
CA LYS A 80 -13.34 0.29 -20.04
C LYS A 80 -13.07 -0.84 -19.03
N ASP A 81 -12.65 -2.00 -19.51
CA ASP A 81 -12.39 -3.19 -18.70
C ASP A 81 -10.90 -3.46 -18.51
N PHE A 82 -10.00 -2.78 -19.21
CA PHE A 82 -8.55 -3.03 -19.14
C PHE A 82 -7.73 -1.74 -19.05
N GLN A 83 -6.94 -1.64 -18.00
CA GLN A 83 -6.03 -0.53 -17.75
C GLN A 83 -4.65 -1.00 -17.26
N VAL A 84 -3.64 -0.21 -17.55
CA VAL A 84 -2.26 -0.45 -17.13
C VAL A 84 -1.69 0.82 -16.52
N GLU A 85 -0.98 0.69 -15.40
CA GLU A 85 -0.34 1.80 -14.71
C GLU A 85 1.13 1.52 -14.44
N LEU A 86 1.97 2.53 -14.65
CA LEU A 86 3.34 2.55 -14.22
C LEU A 86 3.56 3.73 -13.28
N GLY A 87 3.95 3.45 -12.04
CA GLY A 87 4.18 4.45 -11.02
C GLY A 87 5.56 4.36 -10.39
N TYR A 88 6.11 5.49 -9.98
CA TYR A 88 7.26 5.57 -9.10
C TYR A 88 6.77 5.63 -7.65
N LEU A 89 7.28 4.71 -6.84
CA LEU A 89 6.95 4.55 -5.43
C LEU A 89 8.05 5.18 -4.57
N HIS A 90 7.64 6.00 -3.62
CA HIS A 90 8.47 6.50 -2.54
C HIS A 90 7.83 6.11 -1.22
N GLN A 91 8.50 5.24 -0.46
CA GLN A 91 8.04 4.79 0.84
C GLN A 91 9.03 5.21 1.92
N ILE A 92 8.51 5.77 3.00
CA ILE A 92 9.27 6.10 4.22
C ILE A 92 8.68 5.28 5.35
N SER A 93 9.50 4.48 6.00
CA SER A 93 9.12 3.67 7.18
C SER A 93 10.05 3.93 8.34
N ARG A 94 9.49 3.97 9.55
CA ARG A 94 10.26 4.07 10.79
C ARG A 94 10.25 2.72 11.51
N HIS A 95 11.40 2.30 12.00
CA HIS A 95 11.48 1.11 12.86
C HIS A 95 10.88 1.42 14.24
N THR A 96 10.17 0.46 14.81
CA THR A 96 9.69 0.54 16.21
C THR A 96 10.89 0.60 17.17
N ASP A 97 11.91 -0.22 16.89
CA ASP A 97 13.11 -0.29 17.72
C ASP A 97 14.18 0.70 17.27
N PRO A 98 14.80 1.43 18.22
CA PRO A 98 15.97 2.25 17.91
C PRO A 98 17.19 1.38 17.61
N ASP A 99 18.18 1.97 16.92
CA ASP A 99 19.44 1.28 16.67
C ASP A 99 20.10 0.84 17.99
N PRO A 100 20.47 -0.44 18.16
CA PRO A 100 20.88 -0.99 19.46
C PRO A 100 22.16 -0.36 20.02
N VAL A 101 23.02 0.19 19.15
CA VAL A 101 24.29 0.81 19.53
C VAL A 101 24.13 2.31 19.77
N SER A 102 23.48 3.02 18.85
CA SER A 102 23.39 4.48 18.86
C SER A 102 22.13 5.02 19.56
N GLN A 103 21.15 4.16 19.87
CA GLN A 103 19.86 4.50 20.50
C GLN A 103 19.07 5.58 19.76
N ARG A 104 19.28 5.68 18.43
CA ARG A 104 18.62 6.67 17.57
C ARG A 104 17.47 6.04 16.78
N PRO A 105 16.41 6.82 16.45
CA PRO A 105 15.36 6.37 15.55
C PRO A 105 15.93 6.00 14.17
N VAL A 106 15.56 4.84 13.65
CA VAL A 106 15.97 4.37 12.33
C VAL A 106 14.85 4.61 11.32
N TYR A 107 15.17 5.35 10.26
CA TYR A 107 14.28 5.59 9.13
C TYR A 107 14.80 4.82 7.90
N GLU A 108 13.89 4.16 7.22
CA GLU A 108 14.13 3.46 5.96
C GLU A 108 13.40 4.18 4.84
N ILE A 109 14.10 4.41 3.73
CA ILE A 109 13.56 5.06 2.54
C ILE A 109 13.67 4.07 1.39
N ASN A 110 12.52 3.57 0.94
CA ASN A 110 12.42 2.66 -0.18
C ASN A 110 11.91 3.39 -1.42
N ARG A 111 12.56 3.15 -2.55
CA ARG A 111 12.21 3.73 -3.85
C ARG A 111 12.13 2.63 -4.87
N GLY A 112 11.10 2.66 -5.70
CA GLY A 112 10.91 1.61 -6.70
C GLY A 112 9.89 1.99 -7.76
N PHE A 113 9.68 1.07 -8.71
CA PHE A 113 8.64 1.20 -9.72
C PHE A 113 7.56 0.14 -9.47
N ARG A 114 6.31 0.51 -9.71
CA ARG A 114 5.14 -0.37 -9.63
C ARG A 114 4.48 -0.43 -11.00
N LEU A 115 4.39 -1.63 -11.55
CA LEU A 115 3.57 -1.92 -12.72
C LEU A 115 2.27 -2.58 -12.26
N THR A 116 1.13 -1.98 -12.57
CA THR A 116 -0.20 -2.51 -12.27
C THR A 116 -0.89 -2.87 -13.58
N LEU A 117 -1.45 -4.08 -13.65
CA LEU A 117 -2.35 -4.52 -14.72
C LEU A 117 -3.71 -4.78 -14.07
N GLN A 118 -4.76 -4.10 -14.50
CA GLN A 118 -6.11 -4.30 -13.98
C GLN A 118 -7.06 -4.67 -15.11
N TYR A 119 -7.79 -5.77 -14.92
CA TYR A 119 -8.82 -6.24 -15.85
C TYR A 119 -10.12 -6.54 -15.12
N ASN A 120 -11.22 -5.93 -15.53
CA ASN A 120 -12.55 -6.12 -14.95
C ASN A 120 -13.29 -7.24 -15.69
N LEU A 121 -13.53 -8.36 -15.00
CA LEU A 121 -14.28 -9.49 -15.55
C LEU A 121 -15.78 -9.30 -15.29
N ASN A 122 -16.56 -9.11 -16.35
CA ASN A 122 -18.02 -9.14 -16.26
C ASN A 122 -18.56 -10.54 -16.61
N PHE A 123 -19.24 -11.17 -15.66
CA PHE A 123 -19.86 -12.49 -15.83
C PHE A 123 -21.39 -12.42 -16.03
N ALA A 124 -21.96 -11.23 -16.25
CA ALA A 124 -23.37 -11.05 -16.53
C ALA A 124 -23.72 -11.66 -17.91
N LYS A 125 -24.10 -12.94 -17.87
CA LYS A 125 -24.71 -13.81 -18.89
C LYS A 125 -24.92 -13.21 -20.30
N THR A 126 -24.08 -13.70 -21.22
CA THR A 126 -24.29 -13.99 -22.65
C THR A 126 -25.51 -14.90 -22.93
N GLN A 127 -26.68 -14.66 -22.34
CA GLN A 127 -27.86 -15.54 -22.45
C GLN A 127 -29.07 -14.87 -23.13
N LEU A 128 -28.86 -13.90 -24.01
CA LEU A 128 -29.94 -13.28 -24.79
C LEU A 128 -29.81 -13.42 -26.31
N GLU A 129 -28.86 -14.21 -26.81
CA GLU A 129 -28.65 -14.39 -28.25
C GLU A 129 -28.91 -15.83 -28.73
N ASN A 130 -29.85 -16.52 -28.10
CA ASN A 130 -30.45 -17.75 -28.61
C ASN A 130 -31.93 -17.81 -28.23
N LYS A 131 -32.77 -17.07 -28.98
CA LYS A 131 -34.19 -17.37 -29.18
C LYS A 131 -34.64 -16.85 -30.54
#